data_AF-A0A448PE65-F1
#
_entry.id   AF-A0A448PE65-F1
#
_cell.length_a   1.000
_cell.length_b   1.000
_cell.length_c   1.000
_cell.angle_alpha   90.00
_cell.angle_beta   90.00
_cell.angle_gamma   90.00
#
_symmetry.space_group_name_H-M   'P 1'
#
loop_
_entity.id
_entity.type
_entity.pdbx_description
1 polymer ?
#
loop_
_entity_poly.entity_id
_entity_poly.type
_entity_poly.pdbx_seq_one_letter_code
_entity_poly.pdbx_strand_id
1 'polypeptide(L)'
;MDETTKPDRQTDEAEKNDSQVQESASTDTHPAQETDWKAQARKWEERAKANKTRADQLKKELDDANNASTDLDKALARISKLEDHNKQLQHSALVAEVAAAKNVDASLLSGTTRKELEAHADRLLAWRGSGAASAAAPNLGGQPSNQPEPDATRKLVRELFNKE
;
A
#
# COMPACT_ATOMS: atom_id res chain seq x y z
N MET A 1 -24.02 55.48 -57.20
CA MET A 1 -24.62 54.20 -56.78
C MET A 1 -23.94 53.81 -55.47
N ASP A 2 -24.07 54.64 -54.43
CA ASP A 2 -25.28 54.88 -53.58
C ASP A 2 -25.42 53.69 -52.60
N GLU A 3 -25.28 53.79 -51.27
CA GLU A 3 -25.79 54.80 -50.30
C GLU A 3 -27.34 54.72 -50.23
N THR A 4 -27.95 54.24 -49.15
CA THR A 4 -28.42 55.04 -47.98
C THR A 4 -29.20 54.09 -47.03
N THR A 5 -29.15 54.13 -45.68
CA THR A 5 -28.16 54.63 -44.70
C THR A 5 -28.48 54.01 -43.29
N LYS A 6 -27.90 54.58 -42.23
CA LYS A 6 -28.08 54.33 -40.77
C LYS A 6 -29.40 54.96 -40.22
N PRO A 7 -29.65 55.16 -38.89
CA PRO A 7 -28.91 54.83 -37.64
C PRO A 7 -29.54 53.59 -36.94
N ASP A 8 -29.35 53.22 -35.66
CA ASP A 8 -28.64 53.74 -34.45
C ASP A 8 -28.24 52.50 -33.57
N ARG A 9 -27.79 52.45 -32.30
CA ARG A 9 -27.39 53.38 -31.19
C ARG A 9 -26.56 52.55 -30.18
N GLN A 10 -25.58 53.00 -29.37
CA GLN A 10 -24.73 54.20 -29.30
C GLN A 10 -23.29 53.73 -29.02
N THR A 11 -22.28 54.51 -29.43
CA THR A 11 -20.92 54.42 -28.87
C THR A 11 -20.84 55.12 -27.52
N ASP A 12 -19.83 54.78 -26.71
CA ASP A 12 -18.73 55.72 -26.49
C ASP A 12 -17.43 54.97 -26.14
N GLU A 13 -16.36 55.31 -26.86
CA GLU A 13 -15.02 54.76 -26.65
C GLU A 13 -14.20 55.72 -25.79
N ALA A 14 -13.19 55.19 -25.10
CA ALA A 14 -12.13 56.05 -24.59
C ALA A 14 -11.22 56.46 -25.76
N GLU A 15 -10.88 57.75 -25.88
CA GLU A 15 -9.50 58.29 -25.78
C GLU A 15 -9.48 59.79 -26.16
N LYS A 16 -8.43 60.49 -25.73
CA LYS A 16 -8.00 61.85 -26.16
C LYS A 16 -8.93 63.02 -25.81
N ASN A 17 -8.49 63.78 -24.81
CA ASN A 17 -8.39 65.23 -24.97
C ASN A 17 -7.09 65.74 -24.32
N ASP A 18 -6.11 66.10 -25.14
CA ASP A 18 -4.99 66.95 -24.76
C ASP A 18 -4.97 68.15 -25.71
N SER A 19 -5.49 69.29 -25.24
CA SER A 19 -5.16 70.62 -25.73
C SER A 19 -5.69 71.72 -24.81
N GLN A 20 -4.78 72.22 -23.97
CA GLN A 20 -4.53 73.66 -23.79
C GLN A 20 -5.67 74.57 -23.28
N VAL A 21 -5.57 74.90 -21.98
CA VAL A 21 -5.71 76.25 -21.38
C VAL A 21 -6.92 77.11 -21.80
N GLN A 22 -7.83 77.33 -20.85
CA GLN A 22 -8.37 78.67 -20.60
C GLN A 22 -8.17 79.07 -19.15
N GLU A 23 -7.60 80.26 -18.95
CA GLU A 23 -7.42 80.90 -17.66
C GLU A 23 -8.72 81.61 -17.27
N SER A 24 -9.38 81.15 -16.22
CA SER A 24 -10.48 81.86 -15.56
C SER A 24 -10.22 81.90 -14.07
N ALA A 25 -10.07 83.12 -13.54
CA ALA A 25 -9.63 83.34 -12.17
C ALA A 25 -10.71 82.99 -11.15
N SER A 26 -10.67 81.75 -10.64
CA SER A 26 -11.43 81.30 -9.47
C SER A 26 -10.48 81.19 -8.28
N THR A 27 -10.56 82.12 -7.32
CA THR A 27 -9.89 82.00 -6.02
C THR A 27 -10.62 80.99 -5.13
N ASP A 28 -10.58 79.71 -5.53
CA ASP A 28 -10.93 78.61 -4.66
C ASP A 28 -9.67 78.15 -3.95
N THR A 29 -9.63 78.37 -2.63
CA THR A 29 -8.53 77.93 -1.77
C THR A 29 -8.55 76.41 -1.73
N HIS A 30 -7.71 75.76 -2.55
CA HIS A 30 -7.34 74.37 -2.31
C HIS A 30 -6.69 74.28 -0.91
N PRO A 31 -7.33 73.66 0.10
CA PRO A 31 -6.57 73.28 1.27
C PRO A 31 -5.57 72.22 0.82
N ALA A 32 -4.29 72.48 1.02
CA ALA A 32 -3.31 71.40 0.96
C ALA A 32 -3.78 70.33 1.95
N GLN A 33 -4.02 69.10 1.48
CA GLN A 33 -4.39 68.00 2.37
C GLN A 33 -3.16 67.57 3.16
N GLU A 34 -2.84 68.34 4.20
CA GLU A 34 -1.84 68.00 5.19
C GLU A 34 -2.18 66.61 5.72
N THR A 35 -1.39 65.63 5.29
CA THR A 35 -1.69 64.23 5.55
C THR A 35 -1.46 63.99 7.04
N ASP A 36 -2.55 63.76 7.79
CA ASP A 36 -2.45 63.37 9.19
C ASP A 36 -1.78 61.99 9.30
N TRP A 37 -0.45 62.03 9.45
CA TRP A 37 0.40 60.88 9.66
C TRP A 37 0.00 60.07 10.89
N LYS A 38 -0.65 60.68 11.90
CA LYS A 38 -1.15 60.00 13.10
C LYS A 38 -2.43 59.21 12.78
N ALA A 39 -3.31 59.72 11.93
CA ALA A 39 -4.44 58.97 11.38
C ALA A 39 -4.00 57.83 10.44
N GLN A 40 -2.97 58.05 9.61
CA GLN A 40 -2.41 56.98 8.76
C GLN A 40 -1.72 55.89 9.59
N ALA A 41 -0.93 56.25 10.61
CA ALA A 41 -0.29 55.31 11.51
C ALA A 41 -1.30 54.41 12.22
N ARG A 42 -2.42 54.96 12.73
CA ARG A 42 -3.52 54.17 13.32
C ARG A 42 -4.12 53.19 12.32
N LYS A 43 -4.44 53.63 11.09
CA LYS A 43 -4.95 52.74 10.02
C LYS A 43 -3.98 51.60 9.70
N TRP A 44 -2.67 51.86 9.77
CA TRP A 44 -1.63 50.83 9.56
C TRP A 44 -1.52 49.88 10.75
N GLU A 45 -1.61 50.38 11.99
CA GLU A 45 -1.63 49.57 13.22
C GLU A 45 -2.87 48.66 13.27
N GLU A 46 -4.05 49.17 12.93
CA GLU A 46 -5.30 48.41 12.79
C GLU A 46 -5.18 47.33 11.71
N ARG A 47 -4.65 47.67 10.52
CA ARG A 47 -4.40 46.70 9.44
C ARG A 47 -3.36 45.65 9.83
N ALA A 48 -2.30 46.01 10.55
CA ALA A 48 -1.29 45.07 11.03
C ALA A 48 -1.88 44.09 12.06
N LYS A 49 -2.69 44.57 12.99
CA LYS A 49 -3.44 43.72 13.95
C LYS A 49 -4.41 42.80 13.22
N ALA A 50 -5.20 43.32 12.28
CA ALA A 50 -6.17 42.53 11.50
C ALA A 50 -5.52 41.54 10.51
N ASN A 51 -4.31 41.83 10.02
CA ASN A 51 -3.53 40.89 9.23
C ASN A 51 -2.97 39.77 10.14
N LYS A 52 -2.38 40.14 11.29
CA LYS A 52 -1.87 39.17 12.26
C LYS A 52 -2.95 38.23 12.76
N THR A 53 -4.14 38.71 13.14
CA THR A 53 -5.21 37.81 13.61
C THR A 53 -5.69 36.85 12.53
N ARG A 54 -5.70 37.25 11.26
CA ARG A 54 -5.98 36.36 10.12
C ARG A 54 -4.87 35.34 9.90
N ALA A 55 -3.60 35.72 10.03
CA ALA A 55 -2.47 34.79 9.94
C ALA A 55 -2.48 33.77 11.10
N ASP A 56 -2.77 34.22 12.33
CA ASP A 56 -2.93 33.37 13.52
C ASP A 56 -4.16 32.45 13.42
N GLN A 57 -5.19 32.81 12.64
CA GLN A 57 -6.35 31.98 12.33
C GLN A 57 -6.02 30.92 11.26
N LEU A 58 -5.52 31.34 10.10
CA LEU A 58 -5.14 30.46 8.98
C LEU A 58 -4.09 29.43 9.40
N LYS A 59 -3.17 29.80 10.29
CA LYS A 59 -2.19 28.85 10.82
C LYS A 59 -2.87 27.73 11.64
N LYS A 60 -3.83 28.05 12.51
CA LYS A 60 -4.56 27.03 13.29
C LYS A 60 -5.35 26.11 12.38
N GLU A 61 -6.07 26.66 11.41
CA GLU A 61 -6.82 25.89 10.42
C GLU A 61 -5.91 24.92 9.63
N LEU A 62 -4.70 25.35 9.27
CA LEU A 62 -3.69 24.50 8.64
C LEU A 62 -3.12 23.44 9.60
N ASP A 63 -2.81 23.80 10.83
CA ASP A 63 -2.32 22.87 11.86
C ASP A 63 -3.37 21.79 12.17
N ASP A 64 -4.65 22.17 12.32
CA ASP A 64 -5.79 21.27 12.53
C ASP A 64 -6.06 20.36 11.32
N ALA A 65 -5.99 20.90 10.09
CA ALA A 65 -6.14 20.10 8.86
C ALA A 65 -5.01 19.08 8.69
N ASN A 66 -3.76 19.47 9.01
CA ASN A 66 -2.62 18.54 9.02
C ASN A 66 -2.82 17.42 10.04
N ASN A 67 -3.23 17.75 11.27
CA ASN A 67 -3.53 16.76 12.32
C ASN A 67 -4.59 15.76 11.83
N ALA A 68 -5.71 16.25 11.29
CA ALA A 68 -6.79 15.43 10.75
C ALA A 68 -6.34 14.50 9.61
N SER A 69 -5.46 14.97 8.70
CA SER A 69 -4.85 14.11 7.67
C SER A 69 -4.08 12.97 8.32
N THR A 70 -3.20 13.25 9.28
CA THR A 70 -2.38 12.18 9.89
C THR A 70 -3.22 11.13 10.61
N ASP A 71 -4.37 11.49 11.19
CA ASP A 71 -5.27 10.53 11.83
C ASP A 71 -6.07 9.71 10.82
N LEU A 72 -6.43 10.29 9.67
CA LEU A 72 -6.99 9.56 8.54
C LEU A 72 -5.96 8.57 7.96
N ASP A 73 -4.70 8.98 7.78
CA ASP A 73 -3.60 8.12 7.33
C ASP A 73 -3.36 6.94 8.30
N LYS A 74 -3.35 7.21 9.62
CA LYS A 74 -3.29 6.17 10.67
C LYS A 74 -4.48 5.22 10.61
N ALA A 75 -5.68 5.70 10.27
CA ALA A 75 -6.87 4.88 10.11
C ALA A 75 -6.78 3.97 8.87
N LEU A 76 -6.39 4.52 7.70
CA LEU A 76 -6.18 3.76 6.48
C LEU A 76 -5.10 2.68 6.64
N ALA A 77 -3.97 3.01 7.29
CA ALA A 77 -2.91 2.04 7.59
C ALA A 77 -3.38 0.89 8.49
N ARG A 78 -4.28 1.16 9.45
CA ARG A 78 -4.92 0.12 10.27
C ARG A 78 -5.89 -0.73 9.46
N ILE A 79 -6.69 -0.13 8.58
CA ILE A 79 -7.63 -0.84 7.70
C ILE A 79 -6.87 -1.78 6.76
N SER A 80 -5.86 -1.30 6.02
CA SER A 80 -5.03 -2.14 5.14
C SER A 80 -4.45 -3.33 5.90
N LYS A 81 -3.86 -3.10 7.08
CA LYS A 81 -3.29 -4.17 7.90
C LYS A 81 -4.33 -5.21 8.35
N LEU A 82 -5.56 -4.78 8.65
CA LEU A 82 -6.66 -5.68 9.00
C LEU A 82 -7.17 -6.45 7.78
N GLU A 83 -7.27 -5.81 6.62
CA GLU A 83 -7.62 -6.46 5.36
C GLU A 83 -6.59 -7.52 4.96
N ASP A 84 -5.30 -7.20 5.04
CA ASP A 84 -4.22 -8.12 4.65
C ASP A 84 -4.14 -9.33 5.59
N HIS A 85 -4.39 -9.11 6.88
CA HIS A 85 -4.59 -10.20 7.83
C HIS A 85 -5.87 -11.02 7.53
N ASN A 86 -6.95 -10.39 7.09
CA ASN A 86 -8.18 -11.08 6.69
C ASN A 86 -7.97 -11.92 5.42
N LYS A 87 -7.30 -11.38 4.38
CA LYS A 87 -6.89 -12.07 3.16
C LYS A 87 -6.03 -13.30 3.51
N GLN A 88 -5.06 -13.15 4.42
CA GLN A 88 -4.23 -14.27 4.88
C GLN A 88 -5.04 -15.35 5.62
N LEU A 89 -5.98 -14.95 6.49
CA LEU A 89 -6.87 -15.90 7.18
C LEU A 89 -7.77 -16.64 6.21
N GLN A 90 -8.43 -15.93 5.28
CA GLN A 90 -9.25 -16.52 4.21
C GLN A 90 -8.45 -17.51 3.37
N HIS A 91 -7.23 -17.15 2.98
CA HIS A 91 -6.33 -18.02 2.23
C HIS A 91 -5.94 -19.26 3.05
N SER A 92 -5.53 -19.11 4.33
CA SER A 92 -5.19 -20.25 5.19
C SER A 92 -6.37 -21.19 5.44
N ALA A 93 -7.60 -20.67 5.55
CA ALA A 93 -8.81 -21.46 5.70
C ALA A 93 -9.08 -22.27 4.42
N LEU A 94 -8.97 -21.64 3.25
CA LEU A 94 -9.14 -22.29 1.95
C LEU A 94 -8.05 -23.36 1.70
N VAL A 95 -6.80 -23.11 2.10
CA VAL A 95 -5.74 -24.14 2.11
C VAL A 95 -6.10 -25.30 3.04
N ALA A 96 -6.59 -25.02 4.25
CA ALA A 96 -6.98 -26.05 5.22
C ALA A 96 -8.19 -26.89 4.76
N GLU A 97 -9.18 -26.28 4.08
CA GLU A 97 -10.30 -26.98 3.45
C GLU A 97 -9.81 -27.99 2.40
N VAL A 98 -8.92 -27.57 1.49
CA VAL A 98 -8.38 -28.44 0.44
C VAL A 98 -7.48 -29.53 1.03
N ALA A 99 -6.65 -29.19 2.01
CA ALA A 99 -5.80 -30.12 2.75
C ALA A 99 -6.63 -31.24 3.41
N ALA A 100 -7.70 -30.87 4.13
CA ALA A 100 -8.61 -31.81 4.76
C ALA A 100 -9.36 -32.67 3.74
N ALA A 101 -9.91 -32.05 2.68
CA ALA A 101 -10.68 -32.75 1.64
C ALA A 101 -9.85 -33.75 0.82
N LYS A 102 -8.54 -33.50 0.67
CA LYS A 102 -7.61 -34.36 -0.09
C LYS A 102 -6.72 -35.25 0.79
N ASN A 103 -6.80 -35.12 2.12
CA ASN A 103 -5.93 -35.77 3.11
C ASN A 103 -4.41 -35.57 2.79
N VAL A 104 -4.05 -34.31 2.55
CA VAL A 104 -2.67 -33.83 2.33
C VAL A 104 -2.36 -32.76 3.38
N ASP A 105 -1.11 -32.66 3.83
CA ASP A 105 -0.71 -31.60 4.76
C ASP A 105 -0.82 -30.21 4.09
N ALA A 106 -1.47 -29.27 4.79
CA ALA A 106 -1.59 -27.87 4.40
C ALA A 106 -0.23 -27.20 4.17
N SER A 107 0.83 -27.63 4.88
CA SER A 107 2.20 -27.09 4.71
C SER A 107 2.79 -27.37 3.32
N LEU A 108 2.27 -28.37 2.60
CA LEU A 108 2.74 -28.81 1.29
C LEU A 108 1.91 -28.26 0.12
N LEU A 109 0.82 -27.53 0.39
CA LEU A 109 -0.04 -27.00 -0.67
C LEU A 109 0.42 -25.60 -1.10
N SER A 110 0.59 -25.41 -2.42
CA SER A 110 0.97 -24.14 -3.02
C SER A 110 -0.03 -23.74 -4.11
N GLY A 111 -0.34 -22.44 -4.17
CA GLY A 111 -1.37 -21.86 -5.04
C GLY A 111 -2.02 -20.66 -4.36
N THR A 112 -2.77 -19.86 -5.12
CA THR A 112 -3.54 -18.71 -4.59
C THR A 112 -5.05 -19.00 -4.62
N THR A 113 -5.49 -19.81 -5.57
CA THR A 113 -6.88 -20.20 -5.80
C THR A 113 -7.14 -21.65 -5.40
N ARG A 114 -8.41 -21.98 -5.10
CA ARG A 114 -8.83 -23.35 -4.76
C ARG A 114 -8.43 -24.37 -5.83
N LYS A 115 -8.62 -24.03 -7.12
CA LYS A 115 -8.28 -24.91 -8.25
C LYS A 115 -6.78 -25.22 -8.35
N GLU A 116 -5.91 -24.26 -8.05
CA GLU A 116 -4.46 -24.48 -8.01
C GLU A 116 -4.08 -25.43 -6.87
N LEU A 117 -4.63 -25.20 -5.68
CA LEU A 117 -4.38 -25.99 -4.48
C LEU A 117 -4.91 -27.43 -4.63
N GLU A 118 -6.09 -27.62 -5.23
CA GLU A 118 -6.65 -28.93 -5.56
C GLU A 118 -5.77 -29.67 -6.57
N ALA A 119 -5.35 -29.02 -7.66
CA ALA A 119 -4.46 -29.61 -8.65
C ALA A 119 -3.05 -29.90 -8.08
N HIS A 120 -2.58 -29.13 -7.10
CA HIS A 120 -1.35 -29.39 -6.38
C HIS A 120 -1.48 -30.62 -5.46
N ALA A 121 -2.58 -30.72 -4.71
CA ALA A 121 -2.89 -31.87 -3.87
C ALA A 121 -3.00 -33.15 -4.70
N ASP A 122 -3.70 -33.12 -5.85
CA ASP A 122 -3.82 -34.27 -6.75
C ASP A 122 -2.48 -34.68 -7.36
N ARG A 123 -1.59 -33.73 -7.67
CA ARG A 123 -0.21 -34.03 -8.09
C ARG A 123 0.60 -34.70 -6.98
N LEU A 124 0.47 -34.25 -5.73
CA LEU A 124 1.15 -34.86 -4.57
C LEU A 124 0.62 -36.27 -4.28
N LEU A 125 -0.68 -36.51 -4.45
CA LEU A 125 -1.29 -37.85 -4.34
C LEU A 125 -0.80 -38.78 -5.46
N ALA A 126 -0.77 -38.31 -6.71
CA ALA A 126 -0.25 -39.08 -7.84
C ALA A 126 1.24 -39.42 -7.67
N TRP A 127 2.06 -38.48 -7.20
CA TRP A 127 3.47 -38.73 -6.90
C TRP A 127 3.64 -39.76 -5.77
N ARG A 128 2.85 -39.65 -4.68
CA ARG A 128 2.85 -40.63 -3.58
C ARG A 128 2.50 -42.03 -4.07
N GLY A 129 1.47 -42.16 -4.92
CA GLY A 129 1.07 -43.43 -5.52
C GLY A 129 2.13 -44.04 -6.44
N SER A 130 2.78 -43.21 -7.26
CA SER A 130 3.85 -43.65 -8.16
C SER A 130 5.13 -44.07 -7.41
N GLY A 131 5.47 -43.38 -6.32
CA GLY A 131 6.64 -43.71 -5.49
C GLY A 131 6.47 -44.94 -4.59
N ALA A 132 5.23 -45.29 -4.23
CA ALA A 132 4.94 -46.48 -3.41
C ALA A 132 5.20 -47.80 -4.16
N ALA A 133 5.22 -47.78 -5.50
CA ALA A 133 5.53 -48.94 -6.35
C ALA A 133 7.04 -49.22 -6.48
N SER A 134 7.81 -49.00 -5.41
CA SER A 134 9.19 -49.51 -5.32
C SER A 134 9.11 -51.04 -5.23
N ALA A 135 9.37 -51.71 -6.36
CA ALA A 135 9.39 -53.17 -6.43
C ALA A 135 10.35 -53.70 -5.36
N ALA A 136 9.86 -54.57 -4.47
CA ALA A 136 10.66 -55.10 -3.38
C ALA A 136 11.94 -55.72 -3.93
N ALA A 137 13.09 -55.10 -3.61
CA ALA A 137 14.37 -55.52 -4.14
C ALA A 137 14.57 -57.01 -3.81
N PRO A 138 14.94 -57.85 -4.80
CA PRO A 138 15.12 -59.28 -4.56
C PRO A 138 16.13 -59.46 -3.42
N ASN A 139 15.84 -60.36 -2.48
CA ASN A 139 16.63 -60.50 -1.27
C ASN A 139 18.04 -61.06 -1.55
N LEU A 140 18.96 -60.16 -1.88
CA LEU A 140 20.39 -60.41 -2.06
C LEU A 140 21.09 -60.74 -0.74
N GLY A 141 20.42 -60.57 0.40
CA GLY A 141 20.87 -60.93 1.74
C GLY A 141 20.78 -62.42 2.06
N GLY A 142 20.76 -63.30 1.06
CA GLY A 142 20.94 -64.74 1.24
C GLY A 142 22.35 -65.03 1.75
N GLN A 143 22.53 -65.08 3.07
CA GLN A 143 23.82 -65.42 3.68
C GLN A 143 24.36 -66.73 3.09
N PRO A 144 25.60 -66.75 2.61
CA PRO A 144 26.18 -67.98 2.09
C PRO A 144 26.22 -69.01 3.22
N SER A 145 25.63 -70.17 2.99
CA SER A 145 25.56 -71.27 3.96
C SER A 145 26.90 -72.01 4.09
N ASN A 146 27.98 -71.25 4.26
CA ASN A 146 29.26 -71.75 4.73
C ASN A 146 29.14 -72.07 6.22
N GLN A 147 28.45 -73.17 6.51
CA GLN A 147 28.71 -73.96 7.71
C GLN A 147 30.02 -74.71 7.43
N PRO A 148 31.17 -74.29 7.99
CA PRO A 148 32.35 -75.13 7.94
C PRO A 148 32.04 -76.38 8.76
N GLU A 149 31.87 -77.53 8.08
CA GLU A 149 31.74 -78.84 8.71
C GLU A 149 32.73 -78.93 9.86
N PRO A 150 32.29 -79.14 11.12
CA PRO A 150 33.17 -78.94 12.25
C PRO A 150 34.33 -79.93 12.20
N ASP A 151 35.49 -79.39 11.87
CA ASP A 151 36.77 -80.08 11.74
C ASP A 151 37.04 -80.94 13.00
N ALA A 152 37.77 -82.04 12.86
CA ALA A 152 37.90 -83.07 13.91
C ALA A 152 38.33 -82.47 15.26
N THR A 153 39.24 -81.48 15.22
CA THR A 153 39.70 -80.68 16.37
C THR A 153 38.55 -79.95 17.08
N ARG A 154 37.58 -79.40 16.34
CA ARG A 154 36.41 -78.69 16.90
C ARG A 154 35.38 -79.64 17.48
N LYS A 155 35.21 -80.83 16.89
CA LYS A 155 34.36 -81.90 17.46
C LYS A 155 34.95 -82.40 18.79
N LEU A 156 36.24 -82.72 18.80
CA LEU A 156 36.95 -83.24 20.00
C LEU A 156 37.01 -82.21 21.14
N VAL A 157 37.27 -80.93 20.86
CA VAL A 157 37.17 -79.86 21.88
C VAL A 157 35.75 -79.79 22.46
N ARG A 158 34.71 -79.96 21.64
CA ARG A 158 33.33 -79.92 22.15
C ARG A 158 33.00 -81.14 23.01
N GLU A 159 33.40 -82.35 22.62
CA GLU A 159 33.22 -83.55 23.45
C GLU A 159 33.98 -83.47 24.79
N LEU A 160 35.14 -82.81 24.83
CA LEU A 160 35.93 -82.64 26.05
C LEU A 160 35.31 -81.63 27.03
N PHE A 161 34.61 -80.60 26.52
CA PHE A 161 34.03 -79.51 27.32
C PHE A 161 32.51 -79.58 27.53
N ASN A 162 31.80 -80.54 26.91
CA ASN A 162 30.37 -80.81 27.14
C ASN A 162 30.12 -82.07 28.00
N LYS A 163 31.12 -82.54 28.76
CA LYS A 163 31.03 -83.76 29.58
C LYS A 163 31.08 -83.47 31.08
N GLU A 164 29.92 -83.04 31.61
CA GLU A 164 29.52 -83.18 33.02
C GLU A 164 28.20 -83.97 33.07
#